data_AF-A0A661J187-F1
#
_entry.id   AF-A0A661J187-F1
#
_cell.length_a   1.000
_cell.length_b   1.000
_cell.length_c   1.000
_cell.angle_alpha   90.00
_cell.angle_beta   90.00
_cell.angle_gamma   90.00
#
_symmetry.space_group_name_H-M   'P 1'
#
loop_
_entity.id
_entity.type
_entity.pdbx_description
1 polymer ?
#
loop_
_entity_poly.entity_id
_entity_poly.type
_entity_poly.pdbx_seq_one_letter_code
_entity_poly.pdbx_strand_id
1 'polypeptide(L)'
;MEMAQKGFPKPLEVEYPPELSGWEEMYPPYYIFSEERREWEERQFWYHDKIHAPDPMYPWDLIFQEAWQIALSQFNTRVFCIPPAQGVAQRMVGCYMYICAVEPPPEEIVGKKAEFFQKRVFYVFEHYDELWEKWHKKFTALGKEVQELKIPQELPQFEPDEGVFPAPKGYYTSYELIEAYDKLIDAIYKGWQYHFEYLNLAYLAYLMFADTCRKLFPGISESTIGKMV
;
A
#
# COMPACT_ATOMS: atom_id res chain seq x y z
N MET A 1 21.16 -39.76 4.59
CA MET A 1 21.07 -38.50 3.83
C MET A 1 19.60 -38.25 3.62
N GLU A 2 19.03 -37.36 4.43
CA GLU A 2 17.66 -36.89 4.29
C GLU A 2 17.55 -36.19 2.93
N MET A 3 16.59 -36.62 2.10
CA MET A 3 16.35 -35.93 0.82
C MET A 3 15.86 -34.52 1.16
N ALA A 4 16.66 -33.51 0.82
CA ALA A 4 16.24 -32.12 0.88
C ALA A 4 14.87 -32.00 0.20
N GLN A 5 13.87 -31.52 0.95
CA GLN A 5 12.51 -31.33 0.48
C GLN A 5 12.59 -30.41 -0.75
N LYS A 6 12.17 -30.91 -1.92
CA LYS A 6 12.18 -30.11 -3.15
C LYS A 6 11.12 -29.03 -3.05
N GLY A 7 11.49 -27.84 -2.59
CA GLY A 7 10.62 -26.68 -2.49
C GLY A 7 11.25 -25.57 -1.64
N PHE A 8 10.74 -24.35 -1.77
CA PHE A 8 10.96 -23.33 -0.75
C PHE A 8 10.17 -23.69 0.51
N PRO A 9 10.67 -23.38 1.72
CA PRO A 9 9.93 -23.62 2.95
C PRO A 9 8.60 -22.86 2.91
N LYS A 10 7.55 -23.46 3.47
CA LYS A 10 6.30 -22.72 3.72
C LYS A 10 6.56 -21.64 4.77
N PRO A 11 5.73 -20.57 4.83
CA PRO A 11 5.96 -19.47 5.76
C PRO A 11 6.07 -19.89 7.24
N LEU A 12 5.30 -20.90 7.67
CA LEU A 12 5.34 -21.45 9.04
C LEU A 12 6.46 -22.47 9.27
N GLU A 13 7.19 -22.87 8.22
CA GLU A 13 8.31 -23.81 8.27
C GLU A 13 9.66 -23.09 8.19
N VAL A 14 9.66 -21.75 8.06
CA VAL A 14 10.89 -20.95 7.99
C VAL A 14 11.60 -21.01 9.35
N GLU A 15 12.83 -21.50 9.33
CA GLU A 15 13.71 -21.45 10.49
C GLU A 15 14.42 -20.09 10.56
N TYR A 16 14.45 -19.51 11.76
CA TYR A 16 15.09 -18.22 12.01
C TYR A 16 16.36 -18.39 12.84
N PRO A 17 17.38 -17.56 12.64
CA PRO A 17 18.55 -17.52 13.50
C PRO A 17 18.14 -17.17 14.96
N PRO A 18 18.85 -17.70 15.99
CA PRO A 18 18.51 -17.46 17.39
C PRO A 18 18.39 -15.99 17.78
N GLU A 19 19.15 -15.12 17.11
CA GLU A 19 19.15 -13.66 17.29
C GLU A 19 17.83 -13.00 16.91
N LEU A 20 16.98 -13.66 16.11
CA LEU A 20 15.64 -13.19 15.75
C LEU A 20 14.55 -13.76 16.65
N SER A 21 14.86 -14.47 17.73
CA SER A 21 13.84 -14.99 18.64
C SER A 21 12.91 -13.88 19.14
N GLY A 22 11.60 -14.03 18.91
CA GLY A 22 10.56 -13.07 19.34
C GLY A 22 10.33 -11.91 18.38
N TRP A 23 10.92 -11.93 17.17
CA TRP A 23 10.71 -10.88 16.16
C TRP A 23 9.23 -10.64 15.83
N GLU A 24 8.40 -11.68 15.95
CA GLU A 24 6.96 -11.64 15.69
C GLU A 24 6.23 -10.65 16.60
N GLU A 25 6.70 -10.46 17.84
CA GLU A 25 6.09 -9.54 18.83
C GLU A 25 6.16 -8.07 18.40
N MET A 26 7.08 -7.75 17.47
CA MET A 26 7.24 -6.40 16.96
C MET A 26 6.12 -5.96 16.02
N TYR A 27 5.33 -6.90 15.48
CA TYR A 27 4.31 -6.61 14.47
C TYR A 27 2.91 -7.02 14.92
N PRO A 28 1.86 -6.40 14.35
CA PRO A 28 0.49 -6.78 14.67
C PRO A 28 0.20 -8.25 14.30
N PRO A 29 -0.63 -8.98 15.07
CA PRO A 29 -0.90 -10.41 14.83
C PRO A 29 -1.47 -10.74 13.44
N TYR A 30 -2.09 -9.78 12.76
CA TYR A 30 -2.64 -9.95 11.42
C TYR A 30 -1.58 -9.81 10.30
N TYR A 31 -0.37 -9.37 10.62
CA TYR A 31 0.79 -9.39 9.73
C TYR A 31 1.67 -10.64 9.90
N ILE A 32 1.41 -11.46 10.92
CA ILE A 32 2.17 -12.68 11.17
C ILE A 32 1.43 -13.89 10.57
N PHE A 33 2.18 -14.84 9.99
CA PHE A 33 1.61 -16.12 9.60
C PHE A 33 1.14 -16.89 10.82
N SER A 34 -0.06 -17.48 10.78
CA SER A 34 -0.61 -18.21 11.92
C SER A 34 -1.23 -19.54 11.52
N GLU A 35 -1.26 -20.48 12.46
CA GLU A 35 -1.91 -21.78 12.29
C GLU A 35 -3.39 -21.65 11.91
N GLU A 36 -4.09 -20.68 12.50
CA GLU A 36 -5.51 -20.40 12.23
C GLU A 36 -5.79 -20.06 10.76
N ARG A 37 -4.81 -19.48 10.06
CA ARG A 37 -4.92 -19.09 8.65
C ARG A 37 -4.17 -20.03 7.71
N ARG A 38 -3.55 -21.10 8.22
CA ARG A 38 -2.66 -22.00 7.45
C ARG A 38 -3.27 -22.41 6.11
N GLU A 39 -4.52 -22.87 6.10
CA GLU A 39 -5.19 -23.33 4.87
C GLU A 39 -5.28 -22.21 3.81
N TRP A 40 -5.55 -20.98 4.24
CA TRP A 40 -5.61 -19.83 3.33
C TRP A 40 -4.22 -19.38 2.89
N GLU A 41 -3.27 -19.29 3.83
CA GLU A 41 -1.90 -18.81 3.58
C GLU A 41 -1.12 -19.75 2.65
N GLU A 42 -1.20 -21.07 2.88
CA GLU A 42 -0.44 -22.08 2.12
C GLU A 42 -0.92 -22.27 0.68
N ARG A 43 -2.14 -21.84 0.35
CA ARG A 43 -2.63 -21.85 -1.04
C ARG A 43 -2.27 -20.59 -1.83
N GLN A 44 -1.80 -19.53 -1.18
CA GLN A 44 -1.38 -18.32 -1.87
C GLN A 44 0.06 -18.43 -2.38
N PHE A 45 0.36 -17.66 -3.42
CA PHE A 45 1.73 -17.46 -3.89
C PHE A 45 2.33 -16.21 -3.24
N TRP A 46 3.11 -16.42 -2.17
CA TRP A 46 3.82 -15.36 -1.46
C TRP A 46 5.17 -15.03 -2.08
N TYR A 47 5.49 -13.75 -2.19
CA TYR A 47 6.78 -13.29 -2.66
C TYR A 47 7.24 -12.06 -1.87
N HIS A 48 8.56 -11.95 -1.70
CA HIS A 48 9.18 -10.81 -1.03
C HIS A 48 8.98 -9.55 -1.88
N ASP A 49 8.34 -8.53 -1.30
CA ASP A 49 8.09 -7.26 -1.96
C ASP A 49 9.29 -6.29 -1.89
N LYS A 50 10.35 -6.67 -2.60
CA LYS A 50 11.57 -5.84 -2.67
C LYS A 50 11.38 -4.50 -3.39
N ILE A 51 10.29 -4.32 -4.12
CA ILE A 51 10.03 -3.06 -4.82
C ILE A 51 9.61 -1.98 -3.81
N HIS A 52 8.76 -2.33 -2.84
CA HIS A 52 8.22 -1.36 -1.88
C HIS A 52 8.89 -1.43 -0.49
N ALA A 53 9.44 -2.58 -0.11
CA ALA A 53 10.13 -2.78 1.17
C ALA A 53 11.34 -3.73 1.00
N PRO A 54 12.47 -3.23 0.45
CA PRO A 54 13.66 -4.05 0.20
C PRO A 54 14.42 -4.46 1.48
N ASP A 55 14.28 -3.66 2.54
CA ASP A 55 15.02 -3.78 3.79
C ASP A 55 14.13 -4.35 4.92
N PRO A 56 14.73 -4.83 6.04
CA PRO A 56 13.95 -5.19 7.23
C PRO A 56 13.02 -4.07 7.66
N MET A 57 11.74 -4.40 7.88
CA MET A 57 10.69 -3.47 8.24
C MET A 57 10.86 -3.00 9.67
N TYR A 58 11.11 -1.72 9.89
CA TYR A 58 10.98 -1.18 11.24
C TYR A 58 9.50 -1.20 11.64
N PRO A 59 9.16 -1.60 12.88
CA PRO A 59 7.76 -1.73 13.31
C PRO A 59 6.92 -0.47 13.11
N TRP A 60 7.55 0.69 13.31
CA TRP A 60 6.92 1.99 13.12
C TRP A 60 6.62 2.32 11.65
N ASP A 61 7.48 1.88 10.73
CA ASP A 61 7.35 2.14 9.29
C ASP A 61 6.25 1.29 8.65
N LEU A 62 5.79 0.23 9.34
CA LEU A 62 4.71 -0.64 8.88
C LEU A 62 3.43 0.11 8.53
N ILE A 63 3.16 1.22 9.21
CA ILE A 63 1.96 2.06 8.96
C ILE A 63 1.87 2.52 7.51
N PHE A 64 3.02 2.75 6.86
CA PHE A 64 3.08 3.13 5.46
C PHE A 64 2.66 1.98 4.54
N GLN A 65 3.00 0.74 4.91
CA GLN A 65 2.66 -0.46 4.15
C GLN A 65 1.17 -0.80 4.28
N GLU A 66 0.63 -0.64 5.49
CA GLU A 66 -0.79 -0.82 5.76
C GLU A 66 -1.66 0.17 4.98
N ALA A 67 -1.23 1.45 4.95
CA ALA A 67 -1.95 2.50 4.25
C ALA A 67 -2.15 2.19 2.76
N TRP A 68 -1.13 1.69 2.07
CA TRP A 68 -1.21 1.36 0.66
C TRP A 68 -1.99 0.07 0.40
N GLN A 69 -1.89 -0.93 1.29
CA GLN A 69 -2.70 -2.15 1.20
C GLN A 69 -4.20 -1.83 1.19
N ILE A 70 -4.62 -0.94 2.10
CA ILE A 70 -6.00 -0.48 2.25
C ILE A 70 -6.44 0.31 1.00
N ALA A 71 -5.61 1.23 0.53
CA ALA A 71 -5.88 2.03 -0.65
C ALA A 71 -6.00 1.17 -1.94
N LEU A 72 -5.05 0.28 -2.21
CA LEU A 72 -5.14 -0.63 -3.35
C LEU A 72 -6.42 -1.46 -3.31
N SER A 73 -6.70 -2.08 -2.15
CA SER A 73 -7.82 -3.00 -2.01
C SER A 73 -9.15 -2.31 -2.20
N GLN A 74 -9.34 -1.09 -1.66
CA GLN A 74 -10.60 -0.35 -1.86
C GLN A 74 -10.81 0.08 -3.32
N PHE A 75 -9.75 0.50 -4.03
CA PHE A 75 -9.88 0.92 -5.41
C PHE A 75 -10.21 -0.27 -6.32
N ASN A 76 -9.62 -1.43 -6.06
CA ASN A 76 -9.92 -2.67 -6.77
C ASN A 76 -11.34 -3.18 -6.50
N THR A 77 -11.82 -3.10 -5.26
CA THR A 77 -13.06 -3.77 -4.84
C THR A 77 -14.29 -2.88 -4.89
N ARG A 78 -14.16 -1.62 -4.45
CA ARG A 78 -15.31 -0.72 -4.17
C ARG A 78 -15.37 0.50 -5.07
N VAL A 79 -14.23 1.04 -5.52
CA VAL A 79 -14.18 2.29 -6.31
C VAL A 79 -14.20 2.03 -7.81
N PHE A 80 -13.18 1.38 -8.38
CA PHE A 80 -13.19 1.04 -9.81
C PHE A 80 -13.73 -0.36 -10.08
N CYS A 81 -13.85 -1.19 -9.05
CA CYS A 81 -14.44 -2.52 -9.14
C CYS A 81 -13.77 -3.37 -10.25
N ILE A 82 -12.43 -3.35 -10.34
CA ILE A 82 -11.69 -4.13 -11.34
C ILE A 82 -12.07 -5.61 -11.20
N PRO A 83 -12.69 -6.27 -12.20
CA PRO A 83 -13.54 -7.44 -11.95
C PRO A 83 -12.86 -8.57 -11.16
N PRO A 84 -11.67 -9.09 -11.55
CA PRO A 84 -11.02 -10.17 -10.80
C PRO A 84 -10.26 -9.67 -9.55
N ALA A 85 -9.92 -8.39 -9.46
CA ALA A 85 -8.95 -7.91 -8.48
C ALA A 85 -9.56 -7.71 -7.08
N GLN A 86 -8.89 -8.22 -6.04
CA GLN A 86 -9.28 -8.03 -4.63
C GLN A 86 -8.28 -7.20 -3.82
N GLY A 87 -7.14 -6.84 -4.40
CA GLY A 87 -6.02 -6.21 -3.69
C GLY A 87 -4.95 -7.24 -3.34
N VAL A 88 -4.20 -6.97 -2.28
CA VAL A 88 -3.10 -7.82 -1.81
C VAL A 88 -3.23 -8.08 -0.31
N ALA A 89 -2.63 -9.18 0.13
CA ALA A 89 -2.34 -9.41 1.53
C ALA A 89 -0.85 -9.23 1.78
N GLN A 90 -0.50 -8.81 2.99
CA GLN A 90 0.86 -8.57 3.43
C GLN A 90 1.15 -9.39 4.68
N ARG A 91 2.35 -9.98 4.75
CA ARG A 91 2.83 -10.73 5.92
C ARG A 91 4.31 -10.45 6.13
N MET A 92 4.77 -10.66 7.36
CA MET A 92 6.17 -10.58 7.72
C MET A 92 6.78 -11.98 7.80
N VAL A 93 8.04 -12.10 7.37
CA VAL A 93 8.89 -13.29 7.55
C VAL A 93 10.27 -12.80 7.96
N GLY A 94 10.64 -12.98 9.24
CA GLY A 94 11.95 -12.54 9.75
C GLY A 94 12.21 -11.05 9.52
N CYS A 95 11.21 -10.20 9.83
CA CYS A 95 11.21 -8.76 9.58
C CYS A 95 11.17 -8.31 8.10
N TYR A 96 11.08 -9.22 7.12
CA TYR A 96 10.90 -8.85 5.71
C TYR A 96 9.44 -8.96 5.28
N MET A 97 8.99 -8.03 4.43
CA MET A 97 7.61 -8.00 3.96
C MET A 97 7.41 -8.89 2.74
N TYR A 98 6.43 -9.77 2.84
CA TYR A 98 5.95 -10.61 1.75
C TYR A 98 4.53 -10.21 1.40
N ILE A 99 4.21 -10.25 0.11
CA ILE A 99 2.87 -9.96 -0.37
C ILE A 99 2.36 -11.11 -1.24
N CYS A 100 1.04 -11.19 -1.34
CA CYS A 100 0.36 -12.04 -2.33
C CYS A 100 -0.85 -11.30 -2.90
N ALA A 101 -1.19 -11.56 -4.16
CA ALA A 101 -2.46 -11.10 -4.71
C ALA A 101 -3.60 -11.91 -4.08
N VAL A 102 -4.64 -11.24 -3.60
CA VAL A 102 -5.82 -11.93 -3.07
C VAL A 102 -6.57 -12.60 -4.22
N GLU A 103 -6.97 -13.85 -4.01
CA GLU A 103 -7.69 -14.66 -4.99
C GLU A 103 -8.97 -13.97 -5.52
N PRO A 104 -9.33 -14.16 -6.80
CA PRO A 104 -10.54 -13.56 -7.37
C PRO A 104 -11.82 -13.93 -6.59
N PRO A 105 -12.83 -13.05 -6.55
CA PRO A 105 -14.09 -13.38 -5.92
C PRO A 105 -14.91 -14.37 -6.76
N PRO A 106 -16.03 -14.91 -6.22
CA PRO A 106 -16.97 -15.72 -7.00
C PRO A 106 -17.45 -15.01 -8.28
N GLU A 107 -17.74 -15.78 -9.32
CA GLU A 107 -18.13 -15.26 -10.65
C GLU A 107 -19.33 -14.28 -10.60
N GLU A 108 -20.28 -14.51 -9.71
CA GLU A 108 -21.42 -13.60 -9.49
C GLU A 108 -20.94 -12.18 -9.10
N ILE A 109 -19.96 -12.09 -8.21
CA ILE A 109 -19.39 -10.82 -7.77
C ILE A 109 -18.55 -10.20 -8.88
N VAL A 110 -17.81 -11.00 -9.66
CA VAL A 110 -17.08 -10.54 -10.85
C VAL A 110 -18.04 -9.88 -11.83
N GLY A 111 -19.20 -10.49 -12.09
CA GLY A 111 -20.25 -9.94 -12.96
C GLY A 111 -20.76 -8.58 -12.47
N LYS A 112 -21.13 -8.47 -11.19
CA LYS A 112 -21.57 -7.19 -10.59
C LYS A 112 -20.50 -6.11 -10.67
N LYS A 113 -19.24 -6.48 -10.42
CA LYS A 113 -18.10 -5.57 -10.51
C LYS A 113 -17.88 -5.07 -11.94
N ALA A 114 -18.08 -5.93 -12.95
CA ALA A 114 -17.95 -5.56 -14.36
C ALA A 114 -18.88 -4.42 -14.77
N GLU A 115 -20.12 -4.40 -14.27
CA GLU A 115 -21.08 -3.31 -14.54
C GLU A 115 -20.56 -1.96 -14.02
N PHE A 116 -20.07 -1.92 -12.78
CA PHE A 116 -19.51 -0.70 -12.19
C PHE A 116 -18.19 -0.30 -12.85
N PHE A 117 -17.32 -1.26 -13.14
CA PHE A 117 -16.05 -1.04 -13.81
C PHE A 117 -16.26 -0.38 -15.17
N GLN A 118 -17.14 -0.93 -16.01
CA GLN A 118 -17.43 -0.38 -17.32
C GLN A 118 -17.97 1.05 -17.22
N LYS A 119 -18.86 1.33 -16.27
CA LYS A 119 -19.39 2.68 -16.08
C LYS A 119 -18.34 3.68 -15.60
N ARG A 120 -17.51 3.30 -14.63
CA ARG A 120 -16.63 4.22 -13.90
C ARG A 120 -15.31 4.45 -14.62
N VAL A 121 -14.64 3.39 -15.06
CA VAL A 121 -13.31 3.49 -15.66
C VAL A 121 -13.35 4.21 -17.00
N PHE A 122 -14.34 3.90 -17.84
CA PHE A 122 -14.48 4.56 -19.14
C PHE A 122 -14.82 6.04 -19.00
N TYR A 123 -15.63 6.43 -18.01
CA TYR A 123 -15.84 7.85 -17.69
C TYR A 123 -14.52 8.54 -17.32
N VAL A 124 -13.69 7.91 -16.49
CA VAL A 124 -12.39 8.51 -16.13
C VAL A 124 -11.48 8.66 -17.34
N PHE A 125 -11.45 7.68 -18.24
CA PHE A 125 -10.66 7.77 -19.47
C PHE A 125 -11.20 8.80 -20.46
N GLU A 126 -12.52 8.93 -20.61
CA GLU A 126 -13.15 9.94 -21.48
C GLU A 126 -12.88 11.37 -20.99
N HIS A 127 -12.80 11.56 -19.68
CA HIS A 127 -12.59 12.86 -19.04
C HIS A 127 -11.19 13.03 -18.44
N TYR A 128 -10.20 12.27 -18.94
CA TYR A 128 -8.89 12.15 -18.31
C TYR A 128 -8.21 13.50 -18.06
N ASP A 129 -8.10 14.36 -19.07
CA ASP A 129 -7.39 15.64 -18.95
C ASP A 129 -7.98 16.53 -17.85
N GLU A 130 -9.31 16.63 -17.76
CA GLU A 130 -9.99 17.42 -16.73
C GLU A 130 -9.77 16.82 -15.33
N LEU A 131 -9.93 15.51 -15.21
CA LEU A 131 -9.81 14.82 -13.92
C LEU A 131 -8.36 14.75 -13.43
N TRP A 132 -7.39 14.67 -14.35
CA TRP A 132 -5.97 14.74 -14.08
C TRP A 132 -5.60 16.08 -13.44
N GLU A 133 -6.02 17.20 -14.02
CA GLU A 133 -5.73 18.52 -13.45
C GLU A 133 -6.30 18.68 -12.03
N LYS A 134 -7.52 18.18 -11.80
CA LYS A 134 -8.12 18.18 -10.46
C LYS A 134 -7.33 17.33 -9.48
N TRP A 135 -6.89 16.15 -9.91
CA TRP A 135 -6.10 15.23 -9.08
C TRP A 135 -4.71 15.78 -8.77
N HIS A 136 -4.02 16.29 -9.79
CA HIS A 136 -2.68 16.85 -9.64
C HIS A 136 -2.70 18.04 -8.68
N LYS A 137 -3.73 18.90 -8.77
CA LYS A 137 -3.91 20.01 -7.84
C LYS A 137 -4.12 19.55 -6.39
N LYS A 138 -5.01 18.58 -6.13
CA LYS A 138 -5.28 18.12 -4.75
C LYS A 138 -4.10 17.34 -4.16
N PHE A 139 -3.38 16.56 -4.97
CA PHE A 139 -2.24 15.80 -4.49
C PHE A 139 -1.04 16.72 -4.20
N THR A 140 -0.79 17.71 -5.06
CA THR A 140 0.22 18.75 -4.80
C THR A 140 -0.11 19.55 -3.54
N ALA A 141 -1.38 19.89 -3.32
CA ALA A 141 -1.81 20.58 -2.11
C ALA A 141 -1.51 19.75 -0.85
N LEU A 142 -1.79 18.44 -0.86
CA LEU A 142 -1.45 17.54 0.24
C LEU A 142 0.07 17.50 0.50
N GLY A 143 0.88 17.41 -0.55
CA GLY A 143 2.34 17.45 -0.43
C GLY A 143 2.83 18.77 0.21
N LYS A 144 2.20 19.89 -0.16
CA LYS A 144 2.48 21.20 0.44
C LYS A 144 2.06 21.26 1.91
N GLU A 145 0.89 20.71 2.27
CA GLU A 145 0.44 20.61 3.67
C GLU A 145 1.48 19.86 4.54
N VAL A 146 2.04 18.76 4.03
CA VAL A 146 3.11 18.01 4.70
C VAL A 146 4.41 18.82 4.80
N GLN A 147 4.81 19.53 3.74
CA GLN A 147 6.01 20.38 3.75
C GLN A 147 5.92 21.56 4.71
N GLU A 148 4.73 22.11 4.90
CA GLU A 148 4.48 23.25 5.80
C GLU A 148 4.22 22.82 7.26
N LEU A 149 4.13 21.51 7.52
CA LEU A 149 3.90 20.97 8.84
C LEU A 149 5.04 21.33 9.78
N LYS A 150 4.70 21.96 10.91
CA LYS A 150 5.66 22.35 11.94
C LYS A 150 5.80 21.22 12.95
N ILE A 151 6.98 20.60 12.98
CA ILE A 151 7.35 19.60 13.98
C ILE A 151 8.23 20.29 15.03
N PRO A 152 7.85 20.29 16.31
CA PRO A 152 8.72 20.78 17.37
C PRO A 152 10.10 20.09 17.31
N GLN A 153 11.17 20.89 17.23
CA GLN A 153 12.54 20.35 17.12
C GLN A 153 13.12 19.98 18.49
N GLU A 154 12.60 20.58 19.55
CA GLU A 154 13.03 20.36 20.92
C GLU A 154 11.81 20.25 21.83
N LEU A 155 11.94 19.45 22.87
CA LEU A 155 11.00 19.44 23.99
C LEU A 155 11.62 20.26 25.11
N PRO A 156 11.10 21.47 25.39
CA PRO A 156 11.71 22.33 26.39
C PRO A 156 11.54 21.72 27.78
N GLN A 157 12.50 21.96 28.68
CA GLN A 157 12.39 21.53 30.07
C GLN A 157 11.21 22.23 30.78
N PHE A 158 10.97 23.49 30.43
CA PHE A 158 9.85 24.30 30.89
C PHE A 158 9.26 25.08 29.71
N GLU A 159 7.93 25.14 29.62
CA GLU A 159 7.25 25.90 28.57
C GLU A 159 7.47 27.41 28.73
N PRO A 160 7.53 28.18 27.63
CA PRO A 160 7.77 29.62 27.67
C PRO A 160 6.63 30.36 28.38
N ASP A 161 6.99 31.42 29.11
CA ASP A 161 6.06 32.24 29.91
C ASP A 161 4.90 32.81 29.07
N GLU A 162 5.14 33.09 27.78
CA GLU A 162 4.13 33.54 26.81
C GLU A 162 2.95 32.58 26.65
N GLY A 163 3.17 31.28 26.86
CA GLY A 163 2.12 30.26 26.84
C GLY A 163 1.38 30.11 28.17
N VAL A 164 1.90 30.70 29.25
CA VAL A 164 1.39 30.53 30.62
C VAL A 164 0.65 31.76 31.12
N PHE A 165 1.15 32.97 30.79
CA PHE A 165 0.60 34.23 31.29
C PHE A 165 -0.07 35.05 30.18
N PRO A 166 -1.12 35.84 30.52
CA PRO A 166 -1.77 35.93 31.83
C PRO A 166 -2.72 34.76 32.12
N ALA A 167 -3.03 33.95 31.12
CA ALA A 167 -3.88 32.78 31.22
C ALA A 167 -3.23 31.60 30.47
N PRO A 168 -3.13 30.42 31.10
CA PRO A 168 -2.51 29.26 30.46
C PRO A 168 -3.18 28.86 29.15
N LYS A 169 -2.37 28.57 28.12
CA LYS A 169 -2.81 28.16 26.77
C LYS A 169 -3.63 26.87 26.77
N GLY A 170 -3.40 25.98 27.75
CA GLY A 170 -4.11 24.71 27.94
C GLY A 170 -3.53 23.52 27.18
N TYR A 171 -2.69 23.76 26.17
CA TYR A 171 -1.86 22.75 25.50
C TYR A 171 -0.51 23.38 25.12
N TYR A 172 0.50 22.53 24.96
CA TYR A 172 1.89 22.96 24.82
C TYR A 172 2.68 22.05 23.87
N THR A 173 3.99 22.20 23.83
CA THR A 173 4.90 21.56 22.86
C THR A 173 4.70 20.05 22.74
N SER A 174 4.44 19.35 23.85
CA SER A 174 4.16 17.91 23.84
C SER A 174 2.93 17.53 23.04
N TYR A 175 1.83 18.28 23.15
CA TYR A 175 0.63 18.08 22.35
C TYR A 175 0.84 18.49 20.90
N GLU A 176 1.58 19.57 20.65
CA GLU A 176 1.90 20.03 19.29
C GLU A 176 2.69 18.97 18.51
N LEU A 177 3.59 18.25 19.18
CA LEU A 177 4.30 17.11 18.58
C LEU A 177 3.36 15.96 18.23
N ILE A 178 2.44 15.61 19.13
CA ILE A 178 1.42 14.58 18.89
C ILE A 178 0.52 14.98 17.71
N GLU A 179 0.03 16.22 17.72
CA GLU A 179 -0.83 16.74 16.65
C GLU A 179 -0.12 16.78 15.30
N ALA A 180 1.17 17.15 15.28
CA ALA A 180 1.98 17.09 14.06
C ALA A 180 2.13 15.66 13.55
N TYR A 181 2.41 14.70 14.43
CA TYR A 181 2.47 13.29 14.06
C TYR A 181 1.14 12.79 13.48
N ASP A 182 0.02 13.07 14.13
CA ASP A 182 -1.32 12.66 13.68
C ASP A 182 -1.63 13.23 12.28
N LYS A 183 -1.29 14.50 12.04
CA LYS A 183 -1.44 15.14 10.71
C LYS A 183 -0.57 14.48 9.65
N LEU A 184 0.66 14.10 9.98
CA LEU A 184 1.55 13.41 9.07
C LEU A 184 1.01 12.02 8.70
N ILE A 185 0.50 11.27 9.69
CA ILE A 185 -0.09 9.95 9.46
C ILE A 185 -1.35 10.05 8.60
N ASP A 186 -2.27 10.98 8.88
CA ASP A 186 -3.45 11.20 8.03
C ASP A 186 -3.05 11.50 6.58
N ALA A 187 -2.03 12.34 6.39
CA ALA A 187 -1.50 12.66 5.07
C ALA A 187 -0.92 11.44 4.35
N ILE A 188 -0.27 10.50 5.05
CA ILE A 188 0.21 9.23 4.46
C ILE A 188 -0.98 8.41 3.94
N TYR A 189 -2.00 8.18 4.77
CA TYR A 189 -3.18 7.41 4.36
C TYR A 189 -3.89 8.05 3.17
N LYS A 190 -4.07 9.38 3.20
CA LYS A 190 -4.71 10.15 2.14
C LYS A 190 -3.87 10.20 0.85
N GLY A 191 -2.55 10.31 0.98
CA GLY A 191 -1.62 10.27 -0.15
C GLY A 191 -1.72 8.95 -0.91
N TRP A 192 -1.80 7.83 -0.20
CA TRP A 192 -2.03 6.53 -0.82
C TRP A 192 -3.39 6.42 -1.50
N GLN A 193 -4.45 7.05 -0.95
CA GLN A 193 -5.73 7.13 -1.66
C GLN A 193 -5.58 7.83 -3.02
N TYR A 194 -4.91 8.99 -3.04
CA TYR A 194 -4.68 9.72 -4.28
C TYR A 194 -3.77 8.95 -5.23
N HIS A 195 -2.77 8.23 -4.74
CA HIS A 195 -1.91 7.39 -5.56
C HIS A 195 -2.71 6.30 -6.31
N PHE A 196 -3.52 5.51 -5.60
CA PHE A 196 -4.29 4.43 -6.22
C PHE A 196 -5.52 4.89 -7.02
N GLU A 197 -5.90 6.16 -6.91
CA GLU A 197 -6.90 6.78 -7.78
C GLU A 197 -6.52 6.68 -9.27
N TYR A 198 -5.22 6.75 -9.60
CA TYR A 198 -4.75 6.63 -10.98
C TYR A 198 -3.79 5.48 -11.24
N LEU A 199 -3.07 4.95 -10.25
CA LEU A 199 -2.08 3.89 -10.49
C LEU A 199 -2.70 2.68 -11.19
N ASN A 200 -3.82 2.17 -10.67
CA ASN A 200 -4.49 1.01 -11.24
C ASN A 200 -4.99 1.27 -12.67
N LEU A 201 -5.45 2.50 -12.94
CA LEU A 201 -5.92 2.91 -14.26
C LEU A 201 -4.77 3.00 -15.26
N ALA A 202 -3.62 3.52 -14.84
CA ALA A 202 -2.41 3.58 -15.65
C ALA A 202 -1.90 2.18 -16.01
N TYR A 203 -1.84 1.25 -15.04
CA TYR A 203 -1.47 -0.14 -15.32
C TYR A 203 -2.48 -0.82 -16.25
N LEU A 204 -3.77 -0.60 -16.06
CA LEU A 204 -4.80 -1.13 -16.95
C LEU A 204 -4.61 -0.60 -18.39
N ALA A 205 -4.40 0.70 -18.55
CA ALA A 205 -4.16 1.31 -19.85
C ALA A 205 -2.89 0.73 -20.51
N TYR A 206 -1.81 0.56 -19.75
CA TYR A 206 -0.57 -0.07 -20.23
C TYR A 206 -0.80 -1.53 -20.67
N LEU A 207 -1.55 -2.31 -19.89
CA LEU A 207 -1.88 -3.70 -20.25
C LEU A 207 -2.71 -3.76 -21.54
N MET A 208 -3.72 -2.90 -21.68
CA MET A 208 -4.52 -2.80 -22.90
C MET A 208 -3.69 -2.39 -24.12
N PHE A 209 -2.75 -1.46 -23.93
CA PHE A 209 -1.80 -1.05 -24.95
C PHE A 209 -0.89 -2.21 -25.36
N ALA A 210 -0.25 -2.87 -24.39
CA ALA A 210 0.64 -4.01 -24.63
C ALA A 210 -0.08 -5.16 -25.36
N ASP A 211 -1.31 -5.49 -24.95
CA ASP A 211 -2.12 -6.51 -25.60
C ASP A 211 -2.49 -6.13 -27.04
N THR A 212 -2.77 -4.86 -27.28
CA THR A 212 -3.02 -4.35 -28.64
C THR A 212 -1.76 -4.45 -29.50
N CYS A 213 -0.59 -4.07 -28.98
CA CYS A 213 0.68 -4.23 -29.66
C CYS A 213 0.96 -5.69 -30.03
N ARG A 214 0.74 -6.65 -29.11
CA ARG A 214 0.93 -8.08 -29.38
C ARG A 214 0.00 -8.60 -30.47
N LYS A 215 -1.25 -8.11 -30.51
CA LYS A 215 -2.23 -8.50 -31.55
C LYS A 215 -1.87 -7.95 -32.93
N LEU A 216 -1.42 -6.68 -33.00
CA LEU A 216 -1.05 -6.04 -34.25
C LEU A 216 0.31 -6.49 -34.77
N PHE A 217 1.26 -6.80 -33.88
CA PHE A 217 2.63 -7.18 -34.19
C PHE A 217 3.02 -8.49 -33.49
N PRO A 218 2.56 -9.66 -33.98
CA PRO A 218 2.93 -10.94 -33.39
C PRO A 218 4.44 -11.12 -33.32
N GLY A 219 4.97 -11.43 -32.13
CA GLY A 219 6.40 -11.63 -31.88
C GLY A 219 7.18 -10.36 -31.45
N ILE A 220 6.51 -9.21 -31.29
CA ILE A 220 7.12 -8.03 -30.65
C ILE A 220 7.59 -8.37 -29.23
N SER A 221 8.77 -7.89 -28.84
CA SER A 221 9.33 -8.14 -27.51
C SER A 221 8.80 -7.15 -26.48
N GLU A 222 8.71 -7.57 -25.21
CA GLU A 222 8.31 -6.71 -24.08
C GLU A 222 9.19 -5.46 -23.96
N SER A 223 10.51 -5.60 -24.20
CA SER A 223 11.43 -4.46 -24.21
C SER A 223 11.11 -3.45 -25.32
N THR A 224 10.56 -3.89 -26.45
CA THR A 224 10.14 -2.99 -27.52
C THR A 224 8.86 -2.27 -27.13
N ILE A 225 7.86 -2.99 -26.60
CA ILE A 225 6.60 -2.39 -26.10
C ILE A 225 6.91 -1.33 -25.03
N GLY A 226 7.75 -1.67 -24.04
CA GLY A 226 8.11 -0.76 -22.96
C GLY A 226 8.88 0.49 -23.39
N LYS A 227 9.47 0.52 -24.59
CA LYS A 227 10.13 1.72 -25.16
C LYS A 227 9.17 2.64 -25.92
N MET A 228 7.92 2.22 -26.12
CA MET A 228 6.90 3.00 -26.84
C MET A 228 6.10 3.92 -25.91
N VAL A 229 6.30 3.81 -24.60
CA VAL A 229 5.62 4.57 -23.54
C VAL A 229 6.62 5.33 -22.67
#